data_AF-A0A2S7Q4L2-F1
#
_entry.id   AF-A0A2S7Q4L2-F1
#
_cell.length_a   1.000
_cell.length_b   1.000
_cell.length_c   1.000
_cell.angle_alpha   90.00
_cell.angle_beta   90.00
_cell.angle_gamma   90.00
#
_symmetry.space_group_name_H-M   'P 1'
#
loop_
_entity.id
_entity.type
_entity.pdbx_description
1 polymer ?
#
loop_
_entity_poly.entity_id
_entity_poly.type
_entity_poly.pdbx_seq_one_letter_code
_entity_poly.pdbx_strand_id
1 'polypeptide(L)'
;MGPSILLSASTETIAFSLGAFVGMPAVRNFAIYAAGAVFINAILQITMFISVLSLNQRRVEDQRVDCVPFIKVKNAGIHLGDANGTSYTRAYEGSDEGILQKFIRKTYAPALLGRKTKTAVVVIFLGIFAAAVALMPEVALGLDQRVAIPDGSYLIPYFNDLYDYFDSGPPSANINNNFALALLPVKPSHSQTS
;
A
#
# COMPACT_ATOMS: atom_id res chain seq x y z
N MET A 1 10.71 -17.57 -5.38
CA MET A 1 10.80 -16.25 -4.72
C MET A 1 10.86 -15.08 -5.70
N GLY A 2 11.69 -15.10 -6.76
CA GLY A 2 11.82 -13.99 -7.72
C GLY A 2 10.51 -13.49 -8.38
N PRO A 3 9.65 -14.36 -8.95
CA PRO A 3 8.43 -13.91 -9.62
C PRO A 3 7.40 -13.23 -8.69
N SER A 4 7.33 -13.67 -7.43
CA SER A 4 6.40 -13.12 -6.44
C SER A 4 6.76 -11.71 -5.99
N ILE A 5 8.07 -11.41 -5.88
CA ILE A 5 8.57 -10.09 -5.49
C ILE A 5 8.28 -9.07 -6.60
N LEU A 6 8.54 -9.46 -7.86
CA LEU A 6 8.21 -8.64 -9.03
C LEU A 6 6.71 -8.34 -9.13
N LEU A 7 5.86 -9.35 -8.88
CA LEU A 7 4.40 -9.19 -8.93
C LEU A 7 3.88 -8.30 -7.79
N SER A 8 4.47 -8.40 -6.60
CA SER A 8 4.13 -7.52 -5.47
C SER A 8 4.51 -6.06 -5.77
N ALA A 9 5.74 -5.83 -6.24
CA ALA A 9 6.26 -4.49 -6.55
C ALA A 9 5.44 -3.80 -7.67
N SER A 10 5.05 -4.55 -8.70
CA SER A 10 4.22 -4.01 -9.80
C SER A 10 2.81 -3.66 -9.33
N THR A 11 2.19 -4.52 -8.50
CA THR A 11 0.85 -4.27 -7.96
C THR A 11 0.84 -3.04 -7.04
N GLU A 12 1.86 -2.89 -6.19
CA GLU A 12 2.02 -1.72 -5.31
C GLU A 12 2.16 -0.42 -6.13
N THR A 13 3.00 -0.45 -7.17
CA THR A 13 3.21 0.71 -8.07
C THR A 13 1.90 1.12 -8.75
N ILE A 14 1.12 0.16 -9.25
CA ILE A 14 -0.16 0.42 -9.89
C ILE A 14 -1.16 1.00 -8.89
N ALA A 15 -1.27 0.44 -7.69
CA ALA A 15 -2.20 0.90 -6.66
C ALA A 15 -1.93 2.36 -6.24
N PHE A 16 -0.66 2.72 -5.99
CA PHE A 16 -0.30 4.10 -5.64
C PHE A 16 -0.43 5.07 -6.82
N SER A 17 -0.17 4.60 -8.05
CA SER A 17 -0.41 5.40 -9.25
C SER A 17 -1.89 5.74 -9.43
N LEU A 18 -2.80 4.79 -9.14
CA LEU A 18 -4.24 5.04 -9.16
C LEU A 18 -4.67 6.07 -8.10
N GLY A 19 -4.01 6.09 -6.94
CA GLY A 19 -4.24 7.10 -5.89
C GLY A 19 -3.89 8.54 -6.29
N ALA A 20 -2.96 8.72 -7.24
CA ALA A 20 -2.59 10.06 -7.73
C ALA A 20 -3.65 10.73 -8.61
N PHE A 21 -4.63 9.98 -9.12
CA PHE A 21 -5.73 10.51 -9.93
C PHE A 21 -6.89 11.12 -9.11
N VAL A 22 -6.82 11.08 -7.78
CA VAL A 22 -7.86 11.64 -6.90
C VAL A 22 -7.91 13.17 -7.01
N GLY A 23 -9.11 13.73 -7.21
CA GLY A 23 -9.33 15.15 -7.50
C GLY A 23 -9.18 16.13 -6.32
N MET A 24 -8.86 15.65 -5.11
CA MET A 24 -8.65 16.51 -3.94
C MET A 24 -7.23 17.12 -3.96
N PRO A 25 -7.06 18.45 -4.10
CA PRO A 25 -5.75 19.07 -4.37
C PRO A 25 -4.70 18.86 -3.26
N ALA A 26 -5.13 18.81 -1.99
CA ALA A 26 -4.24 18.50 -0.86
C ALA A 26 -3.72 17.06 -0.90
N VAL A 27 -4.61 16.09 -1.18
CA VAL A 27 -4.26 14.67 -1.30
C VAL A 27 -3.46 14.42 -2.57
N ARG A 28 -3.74 15.15 -3.66
CA ARG A 28 -3.07 15.02 -4.96
C ARG A 28 -1.58 15.32 -4.87
N ASN A 29 -1.17 16.39 -4.21
CA ASN A 29 0.25 16.71 -4.04
C ASN A 29 0.97 15.61 -3.24
N PHE A 30 0.38 15.15 -2.13
CA PHE A 30 0.91 14.03 -1.35
C PHE A 30 0.99 12.74 -2.19
N ALA A 31 -0.06 12.42 -2.93
CA ALA A 31 -0.14 11.22 -3.75
C ALA A 31 0.86 11.23 -4.91
N ILE A 32 1.15 12.38 -5.52
CA ILE A 32 2.18 12.50 -6.57
C ILE A 32 3.58 12.22 -6.00
N TYR A 33 3.91 12.74 -4.81
CA TYR A 33 5.18 12.41 -4.15
C TYR A 33 5.27 10.93 -3.76
N ALA A 34 4.19 10.37 -3.21
CA ALA A 34 4.12 8.95 -2.86
C ALA A 34 4.23 8.05 -4.10
N ALA A 35 3.53 8.36 -5.18
CA ALA A 35 3.61 7.63 -6.44
C ALA A 35 5.02 7.68 -7.03
N GLY A 36 5.70 8.83 -6.98
CA GLY A 36 7.11 8.95 -7.38
C GLY A 36 8.04 8.09 -6.52
N ALA A 37 7.89 8.11 -5.20
CA ALA A 37 8.69 7.29 -4.28
C ALA A 37 8.48 5.79 -4.51
N VAL A 38 7.23 5.34 -4.67
CA VAL A 38 6.89 3.93 -4.92
C VAL A 38 7.39 3.49 -6.29
N PHE A 39 7.32 4.34 -7.30
CA PHE A 39 7.85 4.04 -8.64
C PHE A 39 9.38 3.87 -8.61
N ILE A 40 10.10 4.77 -7.95
CA ILE A 40 11.56 4.64 -7.77
C ILE A 40 11.90 3.37 -6.97
N ASN A 41 11.14 3.09 -5.90
CA ASN A 41 11.27 1.86 -5.11
C ASN A 41 11.08 0.60 -5.98
N ALA A 42 10.11 0.60 -6.89
CA ALA A 42 9.89 -0.51 -7.81
C ALA A 42 11.06 -0.71 -8.78
N ILE A 43 11.63 0.37 -9.33
CA ILE A 43 12.83 0.28 -10.18
C ILE A 43 14.01 -0.30 -9.39
N LEU A 44 14.23 0.16 -8.16
CA LEU A 44 15.29 -0.37 -7.27
C LEU A 44 15.05 -1.84 -6.92
N GLN A 45 13.80 -2.26 -6.69
CA GLN A 45 13.47 -3.66 -6.42
C GLN A 45 13.71 -4.57 -7.62
N ILE A 46 13.48 -4.10 -8.85
CA ILE A 46 13.72 -4.90 -10.07
C ILE A 46 15.23 -4.95 -10.40
N THR A 47 16.00 -3.93 -10.07
CA THR A 47 17.42 -3.83 -10.49
C THR A 47 18.39 -4.16 -9.35
N MET A 48 18.47 -3.30 -8.34
CA MET A 48 19.40 -3.41 -7.23
C MET A 48 19.14 -4.67 -6.40
N PHE A 49 17.89 -4.93 -6.03
CA PHE A 49 17.58 -6.06 -5.16
C PHE A 49 17.83 -7.41 -5.88
N ILE A 50 17.51 -7.52 -7.17
CA ILE A 50 17.84 -8.72 -7.96
C ILE A 50 19.36 -8.89 -8.11
N SER A 51 20.10 -7.80 -8.29
CA SER A 51 21.58 -7.85 -8.34
C SER A 51 22.18 -8.31 -7.01
N VAL A 52 21.67 -7.82 -5.88
CA VAL A 52 22.11 -8.27 -4.55
C VAL A 52 21.74 -9.73 -4.32
N LEU A 53 20.54 -10.17 -4.71
CA LEU A 53 20.15 -11.58 -4.60
C LEU A 53 21.03 -12.50 -5.47
N SER A 54 21.39 -12.08 -6.68
CA SER A 54 22.25 -12.89 -7.56
C SER A 54 23.69 -12.96 -7.03
N LEU A 55 24.22 -11.86 -6.48
CA LEU A 55 25.51 -11.87 -5.77
C LEU A 55 25.46 -12.72 -4.50
N ASN A 56 24.36 -12.66 -3.75
CA ASN A 56 24.15 -13.49 -2.56
C ASN A 56 24.11 -14.98 -2.94
N GLN A 57 23.38 -15.33 -3.99
CA GLN A 57 23.33 -16.69 -4.53
C GLN A 57 24.72 -17.19 -4.93
N ARG A 58 25.51 -16.38 -5.65
CA ARG A 58 26.89 -16.73 -6.03
C ARG A 58 27.80 -16.94 -4.80
N ARG A 59 27.62 -16.16 -3.73
CA ARG A 59 28.37 -16.32 -2.47
C ARG A 59 27.98 -17.58 -1.70
N VAL A 60 26.69 -17.92 -1.69
CA VAL A 60 26.17 -19.16 -1.08
C VAL A 60 26.72 -20.38 -1.82
N GLU A 61 26.76 -20.34 -3.15
CA GLU A 61 27.38 -21.38 -3.99
C GLU A 61 28.89 -21.53 -3.73
N ASP A 62 29.59 -20.43 -3.42
CA ASP A 62 31.01 -20.43 -3.04
C ASP A 62 31.29 -20.89 -1.57
N GLN A 63 30.26 -21.29 -0.81
CA GLN A 63 30.33 -21.75 0.59
C GLN A 63 31.06 -20.80 1.56
N ARG A 64 30.96 -19.48 1.38
CA ARG A 64 31.57 -18.48 2.29
C ARG A 64 30.53 -17.95 3.29
N VAL A 65 30.93 -17.74 4.55
CA VAL A 65 30.01 -17.28 5.62
C VAL A 65 29.67 -15.78 5.48
N ASP A 66 28.42 -15.42 5.79
CA ASP A 66 27.82 -14.08 5.57
C ASP A 66 28.60 -12.92 6.21
N CYS A 67 29.21 -13.13 7.38
CA CYS A 67 29.88 -12.06 8.14
C CYS A 67 31.42 -12.04 7.99
N VAL A 68 32.04 -13.10 7.45
CA VAL A 68 33.51 -13.20 7.34
C VAL A 68 33.88 -13.83 5.99
N PRO A 69 34.17 -13.01 4.94
CA PRO A 69 34.42 -13.51 3.58
C PRO A 69 35.70 -14.35 3.41
N PHE A 70 36.51 -14.48 4.48
CA PHE A 70 37.77 -15.21 4.53
C PHE A 70 37.64 -16.66 5.05
N ILE A 71 36.47 -17.06 5.56
CA ILE A 71 36.24 -18.41 6.07
C ILE A 71 35.29 -19.14 5.12
N LYS A 72 35.77 -20.20 4.47
CA LYS A 72 34.94 -21.13 3.71
C LYS A 72 34.39 -22.18 4.67
N VAL A 73 33.08 -22.34 4.71
CA VAL A 73 32.44 -23.44 5.45
C VAL A 73 32.62 -24.70 4.61
N LYS A 74 33.56 -25.56 5.00
CA LYS A 74 33.66 -26.92 4.45
C LYS A 74 32.54 -27.74 5.09
N ASN A 75 31.31 -27.57 4.62
CA ASN A 75 30.22 -28.44 5.08
C ASN A 75 30.49 -29.85 4.55
N ALA A 76 30.63 -30.75 5.51
CA ALA A 76 30.92 -32.14 5.31
C ALA A 76 29.91 -32.76 4.35
N GLY A 77 30.41 -33.33 3.26
CA GLY A 77 29.72 -34.43 2.61
C GLY A 77 29.62 -35.57 3.61
N ILE A 78 28.49 -35.68 4.29
CA ILE A 78 28.07 -36.91 4.99
C ILE A 78 26.59 -37.12 4.69
N HIS A 79 26.30 -37.55 3.47
CA HIS A 79 25.30 -38.58 3.23
C HIS A 79 25.97 -39.60 2.31
N LEU A 80 26.81 -40.45 2.91
CA LEU A 80 27.21 -41.71 2.31
C LEU A 80 25.97 -42.60 2.27
N GLY A 81 25.62 -43.06 1.07
CA GLY A 81 24.82 -44.27 0.85
C GLY A 81 23.35 -44.05 0.50
N ASP A 82 23.07 -43.74 -0.76
CA ASP A 82 22.34 -44.72 -1.56
C ASP A 82 22.70 -44.58 -3.04
N ALA A 83 22.99 -45.72 -3.66
CA ALA A 83 23.40 -45.82 -5.04
C ALA A 83 22.17 -45.87 -5.95
N ASN A 84 22.30 -45.32 -7.15
CA ASN A 84 21.32 -45.29 -8.25
C ASN A 84 20.20 -44.27 -8.16
N GLY A 85 20.43 -43.15 -8.84
CA GLY A 85 19.35 -42.29 -9.32
C GLY A 85 19.93 -41.01 -9.87
N THR A 86 20.21 -40.98 -11.18
CA THR A 86 20.44 -39.77 -11.96
C THR A 86 19.29 -38.79 -11.71
N SER A 87 19.50 -37.85 -10.80
CA SER A 87 18.61 -36.75 -10.55
C SER A 87 19.46 -35.50 -10.44
N TYR A 88 19.18 -34.55 -11.32
CA TYR A 88 19.70 -33.19 -11.26
C TYR A 88 19.19 -32.56 -9.95
N THR A 89 19.90 -32.79 -8.85
CA THR A 89 19.51 -32.29 -7.54
C THR A 89 19.69 -30.78 -7.55
N ARG A 90 18.59 -30.06 -7.75
CA ARG A 90 18.53 -28.62 -7.54
C ARG A 90 18.97 -28.36 -6.10
N ALA A 91 20.02 -27.57 -5.92
CA ALA A 91 20.59 -27.17 -4.63
C ALA A 91 19.61 -26.40 -3.71
N TYR A 92 18.34 -26.29 -4.10
CA TYR A 92 17.28 -25.59 -3.39
C TYR A 92 16.34 -26.51 -2.59
N GLU A 93 16.46 -27.83 -2.74
CA GLU A 93 15.53 -28.81 -2.11
C GLU A 93 16.14 -29.57 -0.93
N GLY A 94 17.29 -29.13 -0.42
CA GLY A 94 18.00 -29.78 0.67
C GLY A 94 18.50 -28.84 1.77
N SER A 95 17.95 -27.63 1.92
CA SER A 95 18.19 -26.87 3.15
C SER A 95 17.43 -27.53 4.28
N ASP A 96 18.15 -27.98 5.32
CA ASP A 96 17.57 -28.43 6.58
C ASP A 96 16.34 -27.59 6.92
N GLU A 97 15.17 -28.23 7.06
CA GLU A 97 13.90 -27.52 7.28
C GLU A 97 14.09 -26.54 8.45
N GLY A 98 14.02 -25.23 8.17
CA GLY A 98 14.16 -24.22 9.20
C GLY A 98 13.15 -24.49 10.33
N ILE A 99 13.53 -24.18 11.57
CA ILE A 99 12.70 -24.43 12.76
C ILE A 99 11.27 -23.87 12.55
N LEU A 100 11.18 -22.69 11.93
CA LEU A 100 9.91 -22.05 11.56
C LEU A 100 9.13 -22.86 10.52
N GLN A 101 9.78 -23.34 9.46
CA GLN A 101 9.14 -24.15 8.43
C GLN A 101 8.62 -25.47 9.01
N LYS A 102 9.38 -26.10 9.91
CA LYS A 102 8.96 -27.30 10.62
C LYS A 102 7.77 -27.05 11.55
N PHE A 103 7.77 -25.92 12.27
CA PHE A 103 6.64 -25.49 13.10
C PHE A 103 5.38 -25.20 12.26
N ILE A 104 5.54 -24.49 11.13
CA ILE A 104 4.43 -24.21 10.20
C ILE A 104 3.86 -25.51 9.67
N ARG A 105 4.70 -26.42 9.18
CA ARG A 105 4.27 -27.70 8.61
C ARG A 105 3.61 -28.62 9.64
N LYS A 106 4.16 -28.70 10.86
CA LYS A 106 3.77 -29.69 11.86
C LYS A 106 2.64 -29.24 12.79
N THR A 107 2.57 -27.95 13.11
CA THR A 107 1.60 -27.41 14.07
C THR A 107 0.59 -26.49 13.41
N TYR A 108 1.05 -25.50 12.63
CA TYR A 108 0.18 -24.47 12.08
C TYR A 108 -0.70 -24.96 10.93
N ALA A 109 -0.11 -25.60 9.92
CA ALA A 109 -0.80 -26.09 8.74
C ALA A 109 -1.92 -27.11 9.05
N PRO A 110 -1.69 -28.18 9.84
CA PRO A 110 -2.77 -29.12 10.16
C PRO A 110 -3.85 -28.51 11.05
N ALA A 111 -3.50 -27.58 11.96
CA ALA A 111 -4.47 -26.88 12.78
C ALA A 111 -5.39 -25.97 11.94
N LEU A 112 -4.83 -25.26 10.95
CA LEU A 112 -5.57 -24.33 10.09
C LEU A 112 -6.37 -25.04 9.00
N LEU A 113 -5.84 -26.10 8.39
CA LEU A 113 -6.53 -26.88 7.35
C LEU A 113 -7.60 -27.83 7.90
N GLY A 114 -7.68 -28.02 9.22
CA GLY A 114 -8.72 -28.83 9.85
C GLY A 114 -10.12 -28.34 9.46
N ARG A 115 -11.04 -29.27 9.13
CA ARG A 115 -12.38 -28.95 8.60
C ARG A 115 -13.17 -27.99 9.50
N LYS A 116 -13.03 -28.14 10.83
CA LYS A 116 -13.66 -27.25 11.83
C LYS A 116 -13.03 -25.85 11.82
N THR A 117 -11.70 -25.77 11.89
CA THR A 117 -10.95 -24.50 11.91
C THR A 117 -11.15 -23.71 10.62
N LYS A 118 -11.08 -24.38 9.45
CA LYS A 118 -11.32 -23.75 8.15
C LYS A 118 -12.70 -23.10 8.09
N THR A 119 -13.75 -23.81 8.49
CA THR A 119 -15.11 -23.25 8.52
C THR A 119 -15.19 -22.09 9.51
N ALA A 120 -14.61 -22.21 10.71
CA ALA A 120 -14.58 -21.12 11.68
C ALA A 120 -13.89 -19.86 11.14
N VAL A 121 -12.71 -20.00 10.52
CA VAL A 121 -11.97 -18.88 9.92
C VAL A 121 -12.80 -18.21 8.83
N VAL A 122 -13.40 -18.99 7.92
CA VAL A 122 -14.24 -18.43 6.85
C VAL A 122 -15.45 -17.69 7.42
N VAL A 123 -16.13 -18.25 8.42
CA VAL A 123 -17.29 -17.61 9.06
C VAL A 123 -16.89 -16.31 9.77
N ILE A 124 -15.75 -16.28 10.47
CA ILE A 124 -15.25 -15.09 11.16
C ILE A 124 -14.88 -14.00 10.14
N PHE A 125 -14.10 -14.32 9.11
CA PHE A 125 -13.70 -13.34 8.09
C PHE A 125 -14.89 -12.81 7.31
N LEU A 126 -15.85 -13.67 6.96
CA LEU A 126 -17.08 -13.26 6.27
C LEU A 126 -17.98 -12.43 7.18
N GLY A 127 -18.04 -12.75 8.48
CA GLY A 127 -18.75 -11.96 9.48
C GLY A 127 -18.16 -10.56 9.65
N ILE A 128 -16.84 -10.45 9.78
CA ILE A 128 -16.14 -9.16 9.86
C ILE A 128 -16.35 -8.36 8.57
N PHE A 129 -16.25 -9.02 7.40
CA PHE A 129 -16.50 -8.37 6.12
C PHE A 129 -17.94 -7.85 6.00
N ALA A 130 -18.94 -8.67 6.38
CA ALA A 130 -20.34 -8.27 6.39
C ALA A 130 -20.60 -7.11 7.37
N ALA A 131 -19.98 -7.15 8.56
CA ALA A 131 -20.05 -6.05 9.52
C ALA A 131 -19.42 -4.76 8.97
N ALA A 132 -18.25 -4.85 8.32
CA ALA A 132 -17.60 -3.69 7.70
C ALA A 132 -18.46 -3.07 6.59
N VAL A 133 -19.13 -3.89 5.77
CA VAL A 133 -20.07 -3.41 4.74
C VAL A 133 -21.31 -2.80 5.37
N ALA A 134 -21.86 -3.39 6.43
CA ALA A 134 -23.03 -2.88 7.14
C ALA A 134 -22.77 -1.55 7.87
N LEU A 135 -21.54 -1.33 8.36
CA LEU A 135 -21.13 -0.11 9.06
C LEU A 135 -20.66 1.01 8.11
N MET A 136 -20.37 0.68 6.83
CA MET A 136 -19.98 1.67 5.82
C MET A 136 -20.94 2.87 5.69
N PRO A 137 -22.29 2.73 5.70
CA PRO A 137 -23.21 3.87 5.64
C PRO A 137 -23.28 4.73 6.90
N GLU A 138 -22.87 4.20 8.08
CA GLU A 138 -22.87 4.96 9.33
C GLU A 138 -21.61 5.83 9.49
N VAL A 139 -20.60 5.63 8.63
CA VAL A 139 -19.39 6.46 8.64
C VAL A 139 -19.76 7.88 8.21
N ALA A 140 -19.74 8.81 9.17
CA ALA A 140 -19.94 10.23 8.90
C ALA A 140 -18.91 10.72 7.87
N LEU A 141 -19.39 11.11 6.70
CA LEU A 141 -18.56 11.65 5.62
C LEU A 141 -18.39 13.15 5.84
N GLY A 142 -17.25 13.55 6.39
CA GLY A 142 -16.90 14.94 6.60
C GLY A 142 -15.84 15.09 7.68
N LEU A 143 -14.99 16.10 7.55
CA LEU A 143 -14.16 16.53 8.67
C LEU A 143 -15.01 17.49 9.49
N ASP A 144 -15.37 17.12 10.72
CA ASP A 144 -15.88 18.12 11.66
C ASP A 144 -14.75 19.15 11.84
N GLN A 145 -14.99 20.37 11.36
CA GLN A 145 -13.99 21.43 11.33
C GLN A 145 -13.47 21.76 12.74
N ARG A 146 -14.22 21.37 13.77
CA ARG A 146 -13.81 21.43 15.19
C ARG A 146 -12.59 20.58 15.51
N VAL A 147 -12.41 19.42 14.87
CA VAL A 147 -11.23 18.54 15.05
C VAL A 147 -9.95 19.16 14.44
N ALA A 148 -10.08 20.07 13.47
CA ALA A 148 -8.95 20.79 12.89
C ALA A 148 -8.54 22.04 13.71
N ILE A 149 -9.33 22.41 14.74
CA ILE A 149 -9.06 23.56 15.59
C ILE A 149 -8.31 23.08 16.85
N PRO A 150 -7.15 23.65 17.20
CA PRO A 150 -6.43 23.29 18.42
C PRO A 150 -7.28 23.61 19.68
N ASP A 151 -7.21 22.73 20.69
CA ASP A 151 -8.09 22.65 21.89
C ASP A 151 -8.10 23.87 22.84
N GLY A 152 -7.58 25.03 22.42
CA GLY A 152 -7.58 26.28 23.19
C GLY A 152 -7.88 27.53 22.35
N SER A 153 -8.36 27.36 21.12
CA SER A 153 -8.65 28.48 20.22
C SER A 153 -9.91 29.24 20.64
N TYR A 154 -9.84 30.57 20.63
CA TYR A 154 -10.96 31.51 20.81
C TYR A 154 -12.10 31.31 19.79
N LEU A 155 -11.84 30.56 18.72
CA LEU A 155 -12.84 30.19 17.72
C LEU A 155 -13.85 29.16 18.24
N ILE A 156 -13.51 28.32 19.23
CA ILE A 156 -14.44 27.32 19.79
C ILE A 156 -15.66 27.99 20.46
N PRO A 157 -15.50 28.97 21.39
CA PRO A 157 -16.64 29.68 21.96
C PRO A 157 -17.36 30.56 20.94
N TYR A 158 -16.64 31.21 20.01
CA TYR A 158 -17.26 31.99 18.93
C TYR A 158 -18.19 31.14 18.05
N PHE A 159 -17.76 29.94 17.65
CA PHE A 159 -18.61 29.04 16.88
C PHE A 159 -19.79 28.53 17.70
N ASN A 160 -19.61 28.24 18.99
CA ASN A 160 -20.73 27.85 19.86
C ASN A 160 -21.79 28.95 19.98
N ASP A 161 -21.37 30.20 20.23
CA ASP A 161 -22.30 31.34 20.30
C ASP A 161 -22.98 31.61 18.95
N LEU A 162 -22.27 31.42 17.84
CA LEU A 162 -22.83 31.56 16.49
C LEU A 162 -23.85 30.46 16.18
N TYR A 163 -23.63 29.20 16.59
CA TYR A 163 -24.60 28.12 16.38
C TYR A 163 -25.83 28.24 17.29
N ASP A 164 -25.67 28.77 18.51
CA ASP A 164 -26.76 28.90 19.48
C ASP A 164 -27.67 30.12 19.23
N TYR A 165 -27.12 31.21 18.67
CA TYR A 165 -27.87 32.46 18.47
C TYR A 165 -28.14 32.83 17.00
N PHE A 166 -27.46 32.21 16.03
CA PHE A 166 -27.57 32.59 14.62
C PHE A 166 -28.37 31.56 13.81
N ASP A 167 -29.69 31.79 13.71
CA ASP A 167 -30.68 30.90 13.07
C ASP A 167 -30.71 31.00 11.51
N SER A 168 -29.73 31.67 10.91
CA SER A 168 -29.65 31.88 9.46
C SER A 168 -28.36 31.31 8.90
N GLY A 169 -28.50 30.33 7.98
CA GLY A 169 -27.37 29.75 7.26
C GLY A 169 -26.68 30.78 6.35
N PRO A 170 -25.46 30.48 5.86
CA PRO A 170 -24.74 31.37 4.96
C PRO A 170 -25.62 31.75 3.76
N PRO A 171 -25.73 33.05 3.39
CA PRO A 171 -26.60 33.46 2.31
C PRO A 171 -26.13 32.86 0.98
N SER A 172 -26.96 32.02 0.37
CA SER A 172 -26.69 31.46 -0.96
C SER A 172 -27.08 32.48 -2.04
N ALA A 173 -26.09 33.10 -2.67
CA ALA A 173 -26.32 33.95 -3.83
C ALA A 173 -26.49 33.10 -5.09
N ASN A 174 -27.70 33.02 -5.64
CA ASN A 174 -27.96 32.45 -6.96
C ASN A 174 -27.63 33.46 -8.04
N ILE A 175 -26.43 33.35 -8.64
CA ILE A 175 -25.99 34.22 -9.73
C ILE A 175 -26.52 33.65 -11.05
N ASN A 176 -27.41 34.39 -11.70
CA ASN A 176 -27.97 34.02 -12.99
C ASN A 176 -26.99 34.44 -14.12
N ASN A 177 -26.60 33.53 -15.01
CA ASN A 177 -25.55 33.76 -16.01
C ASN A 177 -25.83 34.93 -16.99
N ASN A 178 -27.09 35.35 -17.12
CA ASN A 178 -27.45 36.53 -17.93
C ASN A 178 -27.01 37.86 -17.28
N PHE A 179 -26.87 37.93 -15.95
CA PHE A 179 -26.40 39.12 -15.25
C PHE A 179 -24.87 39.26 -15.26
N ALA A 180 -24.14 38.14 -15.35
CA ALA A 180 -22.67 38.16 -15.49
C ALA A 180 -22.24 38.73 -16.85
N LEU A 181 -23.06 38.55 -17.89
CA LEU A 181 -22.84 39.11 -19.23
C LEU A 181 -23.03 40.63 -19.31
N ALA A 182 -23.76 41.25 -18.38
CA ALA A 182 -23.94 42.70 -18.30
C ALA A 182 -22.78 43.44 -17.60
N LEU A 183 -21.88 42.73 -16.94
CA LEU A 183 -20.71 43.27 -16.22
C LEU A 183 -19.37 43.00 -16.92
N LEU A 184 -19.37 42.36 -18.08
CA LEU A 184 -18.17 42.34 -18.92
C LEU A 184 -18.02 43.73 -19.56
N PRO A 185 -16.92 44.47 -19.28
CA PRO A 185 -16.65 45.70 -20.00
C PRO A 185 -16.58 45.38 -21.48
N VAL A 186 -17.40 46.09 -22.25
CA VAL A 186 -17.41 46.14 -23.71
C VAL A 186 -15.95 46.17 -24.19
N LYS A 187 -15.49 45.05 -24.75
CA LYS A 187 -14.27 45.02 -25.55
C LYS A 187 -14.50 45.98 -26.73
N PRO A 188 -13.71 47.04 -26.93
CA PRO A 188 -13.90 47.89 -28.08
C PRO A 188 -13.54 47.10 -29.34
N SER A 189 -14.59 46.74 -30.08
CA SER A 189 -14.52 46.37 -31.49
C SER A 189 -14.14 47.63 -32.26
N HIS A 190 -12.86 47.83 -32.56
CA HIS A 190 -12.50 48.68 -33.69
C HIS A 190 -12.63 47.86 -34.98
N SER A 191 -13.73 48.15 -35.67
CA SER A 191 -14.03 47.78 -37.04
C SER A 191 -12.97 48.31 -38.00
N GLN A 192 -12.71 47.49 -39.03
CA GLN A 192 -12.08 47.88 -40.28
C GLN A 192 -12.66 49.19 -40.85
N THR A 193 -11.78 50.07 -41.37
CA THR A 193 -11.99 50.83 -42.62
C THR A 193 -10.63 51.35 -43.11
N SER A 194 -10.05 50.71 -44.12
CA SER A 194 -9.79 51.28 -45.46
C SER A 194 -8.75 50.46 -46.22
#